data_AF-A0A538E8J2-F1
#
_entry.id   AF-A0A538E8J2-F1
#
_cell.length_a   1.000
_cell.length_b   1.000
_cell.length_c   1.000
_cell.angle_alpha   90.00
_cell.angle_beta   90.00
_cell.angle_gamma   90.00
#
_symmetry.space_group_name_H-M   'P 1'
#
loop_
_entity.id
_entity.type
_entity.pdbx_description
1 polymer ?
#
loop_
_entity_poly.entity_id
_entity_poly.type
_entity_poly.pdbx_seq_one_letter_code
_entity_poly.pdbx_strand_id
1 'polypeptide(L)'
;MTQPDTRYAGGCLDWTRYDVPTLAGFLDADLSSGWSQVSAWWQAHDLTREHLTVMRQARDTIVQVWPPGTNQAAAAYVDQLDALIASMDTMRTAAEANAQALGGILTTLTRAKSTVDDLHTQWRQQPSTWETDASLAAAVATMDPKAIAVATLARDRKSALNAKAQEVMRTTDQSVYEYLPRL
;
A
#
# COMPACT_ATOMS: atom_id res chain seq x y z
N MET A 1 -21.52 -7.57 3.60
CA MET A 1 -20.28 -8.37 3.50
C MET A 1 -19.97 -8.55 2.02
N THR A 2 -19.23 -7.60 1.44
CA THR A 2 -18.76 -7.69 0.06
C THR A 2 -17.66 -8.75 0.04
N GLN A 3 -17.74 -9.74 -0.86
CA GLN A 3 -16.65 -10.70 -0.99
C GLN A 3 -15.36 -9.96 -1.36
N PRO A 4 -14.21 -10.30 -0.73
CA PRO A 4 -12.93 -9.73 -1.13
C PRO A 4 -12.73 -10.01 -2.63
N ASP A 5 -12.32 -9.01 -3.40
CA ASP A 5 -12.10 -9.16 -4.85
C ASP A 5 -10.99 -10.22 -5.06
N THR A 6 -11.39 -11.43 -5.43
CA THR A 6 -10.49 -12.58 -5.62
C THR A 6 -9.62 -12.45 -6.86
N ARG A 7 -9.73 -11.35 -7.63
CA ARG A 7 -8.90 -11.12 -8.82
C ARG A 7 -7.46 -10.76 -8.50
N TYR A 8 -7.18 -10.33 -7.27
CA TYR A 8 -5.84 -9.98 -6.83
C TYR A 8 -5.36 -10.97 -5.77
N ALA A 9 -5.02 -12.19 -6.17
CA ALA A 9 -4.22 -13.06 -5.32
C ALA A 9 -2.77 -12.58 -5.42
N GLY A 10 -2.16 -12.15 -4.31
CA GLY A 10 -0.74 -11.78 -4.29
C GLY A 10 0.10 -12.88 -4.95
N GLY A 11 0.98 -12.51 -5.88
CA GLY A 11 1.82 -13.43 -6.64
C GLY A 11 1.30 -13.85 -8.02
N CYS A 12 0.19 -13.29 -8.52
CA CYS A 12 -0.31 -13.59 -9.88
C CYS A 12 0.54 -12.99 -11.01
N LEU A 13 1.30 -11.92 -10.73
CA LEU A 13 2.17 -11.32 -11.74
C LEU A 13 3.54 -11.99 -11.73
N ASP A 14 3.96 -12.47 -12.90
CA ASP A 14 5.31 -12.99 -13.11
C ASP A 14 6.30 -11.83 -13.24
N TRP A 15 6.84 -11.40 -12.10
CA TRP A 15 7.82 -10.32 -12.03
C TRP A 15 9.12 -10.63 -12.78
N THR A 16 9.45 -11.91 -13.01
CA THR A 16 10.72 -12.32 -13.63
C THR A 16 10.89 -11.84 -15.07
N ARG A 17 9.79 -11.41 -15.71
CA ARG A 17 9.73 -10.91 -17.08
C ARG A 17 10.26 -9.49 -17.25
N TYR A 18 10.45 -8.76 -16.16
CA TYR A 18 10.79 -7.35 -16.19
C TYR A 18 12.18 -7.11 -15.62
N ASP A 19 12.89 -6.16 -16.24
CA ASP A 19 14.19 -5.70 -15.78
C ASP A 19 14.06 -4.50 -14.83
N VAL A 20 15.17 -4.12 -14.20
CA VAL A 20 15.19 -3.03 -13.21
C VAL A 20 14.58 -1.72 -13.75
N PRO A 21 14.94 -1.22 -14.96
CA PRO A 21 14.34 0.00 -15.49
C PRO A 21 12.82 -0.07 -15.65
N THR A 22 12.31 -1.20 -16.16
CA THR A 22 10.86 -1.39 -16.34
C THR A 22 10.14 -1.40 -14.99
N LEU A 23 10.68 -2.11 -14.00
CA LEU A 23 10.12 -2.17 -12.65
C LEU A 23 10.16 -0.81 -11.94
N ALA A 24 11.23 -0.04 -12.12
CA ALA A 24 11.31 1.33 -11.61
C ALA A 24 10.23 2.23 -12.23
N GLY A 25 9.97 2.08 -13.54
CA GLY A 25 8.91 2.79 -14.23
C GLY A 25 7.51 2.48 -13.68
N PHE A 26 7.23 1.23 -13.31
CA PHE A 26 5.96 0.86 -12.68
C PHE A 26 5.74 1.53 -11.31
N LEU A 27 6.82 1.74 -10.56
CA LEU A 27 6.80 2.35 -9.23
C LEU A 27 6.85 3.88 -9.26
N ASP A 28 6.95 4.52 -10.42
CA ASP A 28 7.05 5.98 -10.54
C ASP A 28 5.71 6.72 -10.46
N ALA A 29 4.69 6.05 -9.90
CA ALA A 29 3.38 6.65 -9.67
C ALA A 29 3.43 7.73 -8.58
N ASP A 30 2.70 8.82 -8.78
CA ASP A 30 2.47 9.82 -7.74
C ASP A 30 1.47 9.31 -6.70
N LEU A 31 1.95 9.15 -5.46
CA LEU A 31 1.17 8.67 -4.33
C LEU A 31 0.57 9.81 -3.48
N SER A 32 0.77 11.08 -3.85
CA SER A 32 0.33 12.26 -3.09
C SER A 32 -1.19 12.28 -2.85
N SER A 33 -1.97 11.89 -3.86
CA SER A 33 -3.43 11.79 -3.78
C SER A 33 -3.87 10.71 -2.78
N GLY A 34 -3.17 9.58 -2.73
CA GLY A 34 -3.42 8.52 -1.74
C GLY A 34 -3.17 9.00 -0.32
N TRP A 35 -2.07 9.71 -0.08
CA TRP A 35 -1.78 10.28 1.24
C TRP A 35 -2.81 11.34 1.66
N SER A 36 -3.31 12.12 0.70
CA SER A 36 -4.40 13.07 0.96
C SER A 36 -5.68 12.36 1.42
N GLN A 37 -5.98 11.19 0.85
CA GLN A 37 -7.11 10.36 1.30
C GLN A 37 -6.90 9.78 2.71
N VAL A 38 -5.68 9.32 3.03
CA VAL A 38 -5.35 8.88 4.41
C VAL A 38 -5.59 10.01 5.40
N SER A 39 -5.15 11.24 5.10
CA SER A 39 -5.40 12.40 5.95
C SER A 39 -6.90 12.73 6.08
N ALA A 40 -7.67 12.59 5.00
CA ALA A 40 -9.12 12.81 5.03
C ALA A 40 -9.83 11.79 5.94
N TRP A 41 -9.41 10.51 5.93
CA TRP A 41 -9.94 9.49 6.82
C TRP A 41 -9.63 9.78 8.29
N TRP A 42 -8.42 10.22 8.60
CA TRP A 42 -8.08 10.65 9.96
C TRP A 42 -8.92 11.86 10.42
N GLN A 43 -9.10 12.85 9.56
CA GLN A 43 -9.98 13.99 9.85
C GLN A 43 -11.42 13.55 10.13
N ALA A 44 -11.96 12.63 9.32
CA ALA A 44 -13.29 12.08 9.55
C ALA A 44 -13.39 11.33 10.89
N HIS A 45 -12.37 10.54 11.24
CA HIS A 45 -12.29 9.87 12.53
C HIS A 45 -12.31 10.87 13.69
N ASP A 46 -11.44 11.88 13.66
CA ASP A 46 -11.30 12.87 14.73
C ASP A 46 -12.56 13.70 14.91
N LEU A 47 -13.12 14.21 13.80
CA LEU A 47 -14.37 14.99 13.82
C LEU A 47 -15.53 14.16 14.40
N THR A 48 -15.66 12.90 13.98
CA THR A 48 -16.72 12.01 14.47
C THR A 48 -16.53 11.70 15.95
N ARG A 49 -15.29 11.50 16.40
CA ARG A 49 -14.96 11.27 17.82
C ARG A 49 -15.33 12.48 18.70
N GLU A 50 -15.04 13.70 18.24
CA GLU A 50 -15.43 14.92 18.95
C GLU A 50 -16.94 15.03 19.07
N HIS A 51 -17.68 14.86 17.97
CA HIS A 51 -19.14 14.92 18.00
C HIS A 51 -19.79 13.82 18.84
N LEU A 52 -19.23 12.60 18.83
CA LEU A 52 -19.69 11.51 19.70
C LEU A 52 -19.61 11.87 21.18
N THR A 53 -18.57 12.60 21.58
CA THR A 53 -18.40 13.04 22.97
C THR A 53 -19.55 13.99 23.36
N VAL A 54 -19.85 14.97 22.49
CA VAL A 54 -20.94 15.92 22.70
C VAL A 54 -22.30 15.21 22.70
N MET A 55 -22.55 14.28 21.78
CA MET A 55 -23.82 13.55 21.72
C MET A 55 -24.06 12.68 22.94
N ARG A 56 -23.04 11.98 23.44
CA ARG A 56 -23.16 11.18 24.67
C ARG A 56 -23.48 12.06 25.88
N GLN A 57 -22.81 13.20 26.01
CA GLN A 57 -23.10 14.14 27.09
C GLN A 57 -24.52 14.74 26.99
N ALA A 58 -24.96 15.08 25.77
CA ALA A 58 -26.31 15.57 25.53
C ALA A 58 -27.36 14.50 25.86
N ARG A 59 -27.13 13.26 25.43
CA ARG A 59 -27.97 12.10 25.75
C ARG A 59 -28.13 11.92 27.26
N ASP A 60 -27.02 11.95 28.00
CA ASP A 60 -27.04 11.79 29.46
C ASP A 60 -27.80 12.93 30.15
N THR A 61 -27.63 14.16 29.66
CA THR A 61 -28.37 15.34 30.15
C THR A 61 -29.87 15.18 29.91
N ILE A 62 -30.27 14.72 28.73
CA ILE A 62 -31.68 14.50 28.37
C ILE A 62 -32.31 13.43 29.26
N VAL A 63 -31.61 12.31 29.49
CA VAL A 63 -32.12 11.24 30.36
C VAL A 63 -32.32 11.72 31.81
N GLN A 64 -31.49 12.66 32.29
CA GLN A 64 -31.64 13.24 33.62
C GLN A 64 -32.88 14.16 33.75
N VAL A 65 -33.13 15.02 32.75
CA VAL A 65 -34.22 16.00 32.80
C VAL A 65 -35.54 15.47 32.26
N TRP A 66 -35.48 14.44 31.41
CA TRP A 66 -36.64 13.85 30.74
C TRP A 66 -36.52 12.31 30.72
N PRO A 67 -36.84 11.64 31.85
CA PRO A 67 -36.53 10.23 32.02
C PRO A 67 -37.36 9.32 31.10
N PRO A 68 -36.73 8.40 30.34
CA PRO A 68 -37.42 7.49 29.43
C PRO A 68 -38.32 6.49 30.15
N GLY A 69 -38.02 6.14 31.41
CA GLY A 69 -38.84 5.22 32.21
C GLY A 69 -40.21 5.77 32.61
N THR A 70 -40.41 7.09 32.58
CA THR A 70 -41.67 7.74 32.97
C THR A 70 -42.37 8.42 31.80
N ASN A 71 -41.73 8.51 30.63
CA ASN A 71 -42.27 9.18 29.45
C ASN A 71 -41.96 8.40 28.16
N GLN A 72 -43.01 7.91 27.49
CA GLN A 72 -42.87 7.11 26.27
C GLN A 72 -42.26 7.89 25.09
N ALA A 73 -42.53 9.20 24.98
CA ALA A 73 -41.92 10.02 23.95
C ALA A 73 -40.43 10.24 24.21
N ALA A 74 -40.03 10.37 25.48
CA ALA A 74 -38.63 10.43 25.88
C ALA A 74 -37.89 9.12 25.52
N ALA A 75 -38.51 7.97 25.80
CA ALA A 75 -37.96 6.66 25.44
C ALA A 75 -37.69 6.56 23.93
N ALA A 76 -38.69 6.87 23.10
CA ALA A 76 -38.53 6.81 21.65
C ALA A 76 -37.44 7.76 21.11
N TYR A 77 -37.30 8.96 21.69
CA TYR A 77 -36.25 9.90 21.30
C TYR A 77 -34.85 9.40 21.69
N VAL A 78 -34.69 8.90 22.92
CA VAL A 78 -33.41 8.35 23.41
C VAL A 78 -32.98 7.14 22.58
N ASP A 79 -33.91 6.27 22.18
CA ASP A 79 -33.62 5.12 21.31
C ASP A 79 -33.05 5.57 19.95
N GLN A 80 -33.61 6.63 19.35
CA GLN A 80 -33.09 7.18 18.09
C GLN A 80 -31.71 7.82 18.27
N LEU A 81 -31.49 8.49 19.40
CA LEU A 81 -30.19 9.08 19.72
C LEU A 81 -29.13 8.00 19.93
N ASP A 82 -29.47 6.89 20.59
CA ASP A 82 -28.59 5.73 20.78
C ASP A 82 -28.24 5.06 19.45
N ALA A 83 -29.20 4.92 18.54
CA ALA A 83 -28.96 4.41 17.19
C ALA A 83 -28.01 5.34 16.39
N LEU A 84 -28.17 6.65 16.51
CA LEU A 84 -27.29 7.63 15.87
C LEU A 84 -25.86 7.55 16.43
N ILE A 85 -25.72 7.47 17.76
CA ILE A 85 -24.42 7.29 18.44
C ILE A 85 -23.73 6.01 17.94
N ALA A 86 -24.46 4.90 17.84
CA ALA A 86 -23.91 3.64 17.34
C ALA A 86 -23.46 3.72 15.87
N SER A 87 -24.25 4.40 15.02
CA SER A 87 -23.90 4.64 13.61
C SER A 87 -22.63 5.49 13.48
N MET A 88 -22.51 6.56 14.27
CA MET A 88 -21.32 7.41 14.28
C MET A 88 -20.09 6.68 14.81
N ASP A 89 -20.22 5.81 15.81
CA ASP A 89 -19.08 5.01 16.30
C ASP A 89 -18.61 4.00 15.26
N THR A 90 -19.55 3.41 14.50
CA THR A 90 -19.23 2.56 13.34
C THR A 90 -18.48 3.34 12.27
N MET A 91 -18.94 4.54 11.92
CA MET A 91 -18.27 5.41 10.96
C MET A 91 -16.85 5.79 11.41
N ARG A 92 -16.68 6.17 12.69
CA ARG A 92 -15.38 6.51 13.29
C ARG A 92 -14.39 5.34 13.15
N THR A 93 -14.85 4.13 13.45
CA THR A 93 -14.03 2.92 13.42
C THR A 93 -13.68 2.52 11.98
N ALA A 94 -14.62 2.65 11.05
CA ALA A 94 -14.37 2.41 9.63
C ALA A 94 -13.37 3.42 9.05
N ALA A 95 -13.48 4.71 9.40
CA ALA A 95 -12.54 5.73 8.96
C ALA A 95 -11.11 5.43 9.44
N GLU A 96 -10.94 5.02 10.70
CA GLU A 96 -9.65 4.59 11.24
C GLU A 96 -9.07 3.38 10.49
N ALA A 97 -9.89 2.34 10.28
CA ALA A 97 -9.47 1.13 9.57
C ALA A 97 -9.01 1.47 8.14
N ASN A 98 -9.77 2.30 7.42
CA ASN A 98 -9.43 2.75 6.07
C ASN A 98 -8.12 3.55 6.05
N ALA A 99 -7.92 4.46 7.01
CA ALA A 99 -6.70 5.26 7.11
C ALA A 99 -5.47 4.37 7.34
N GLN A 100 -5.58 3.39 8.23
CA GLN A 100 -4.49 2.45 8.55
C GLN A 100 -4.19 1.53 7.36
N ALA A 101 -5.20 0.97 6.72
CA ALA A 101 -5.03 0.05 5.60
C ALA A 101 -4.39 0.75 4.39
N LEU A 102 -4.94 1.90 3.98
CA LEU A 102 -4.38 2.67 2.87
C LEU A 102 -2.98 3.21 3.20
N GLY A 103 -2.77 3.74 4.41
CA GLY A 103 -1.45 4.20 4.85
C GLY A 103 -0.39 3.10 4.84
N GLY A 104 -0.76 1.88 5.22
CA GLY A 104 0.10 0.69 5.13
C GLY A 104 0.49 0.34 3.70
N ILE A 105 -0.48 0.35 2.77
CA ILE A 105 -0.25 0.12 1.34
C ILE A 105 0.71 1.17 0.78
N LEU A 106 0.44 2.46 1.00
CA LEU A 106 1.26 3.56 0.48
C LEU A 106 2.68 3.55 1.06
N THR A 107 2.84 3.17 2.32
CA THR A 107 4.16 2.99 2.95
C THR A 107 4.94 1.85 2.29
N THR A 108 4.26 0.74 1.99
CA THR A 108 4.85 -0.42 1.31
C THR A 108 5.32 -0.02 -0.09
N LEU A 109 4.49 0.68 -0.85
CA LEU A 109 4.83 1.16 -2.20
C LEU A 109 5.98 2.16 -2.18
N THR A 110 6.00 3.11 -1.23
CA THR A 110 7.10 4.07 -1.07
C THR A 110 8.44 3.35 -0.79
N ARG A 111 8.43 2.30 0.05
CA ARG A 111 9.63 1.50 0.34
C ARG A 111 10.09 0.71 -0.88
N ALA A 112 9.16 0.11 -1.62
CA ALA A 112 9.45 -0.58 -2.87
C ALA A 112 10.10 0.36 -3.88
N LYS A 113 9.51 1.55 -4.08
CA LYS A 113 10.06 2.62 -4.95
C LYS A 113 11.48 2.97 -4.56
N SER A 114 11.71 3.33 -3.30
CA SER A 114 13.06 3.69 -2.81
C SER A 114 14.09 2.58 -3.06
N THR A 115 13.72 1.33 -2.78
CA THR A 115 14.62 0.18 -2.98
C THR A 115 14.92 -0.06 -4.46
N VAL A 116 13.90 0.00 -5.32
CA VAL A 116 14.07 -0.21 -6.77
C VAL A 116 14.79 0.97 -7.43
N ASP A 117 14.60 2.19 -6.96
CA ASP A 117 15.32 3.38 -7.44
C ASP A 117 16.82 3.33 -7.11
N ASP A 118 17.19 2.78 -5.94
CA ASP A 118 18.59 2.48 -5.62
C ASP A 118 19.16 1.41 -6.56
N LEU A 119 18.43 0.31 -6.76
CA LEU A 119 18.82 -0.73 -7.73
C LEU A 119 18.93 -0.17 -9.15
N HIS A 120 18.04 0.73 -9.55
CA HIS A 120 18.08 1.40 -10.86
C HIS A 120 19.25 2.36 -10.97
N THR A 121 19.67 2.98 -9.86
CA THR A 121 20.90 3.78 -9.83
C THR A 121 22.14 2.90 -9.97
N GLN A 122 22.22 1.80 -9.22
CA GLN A 122 23.28 0.80 -9.38
C GLN A 122 23.30 0.19 -10.77
N TRP A 123 22.12 0.05 -11.37
CA TRP A 123 21.93 -0.33 -12.75
C TRP A 123 22.64 0.73 -13.60
N ARG A 124 22.15 1.96 -13.73
CA ARG A 124 22.73 3.01 -14.60
C ARG A 124 24.25 3.24 -14.49
N GLN A 125 24.88 2.87 -13.38
CA GLN A 125 26.34 2.97 -13.17
C GLN A 125 27.20 1.90 -13.87
N GLN A 126 26.66 0.77 -14.34
CA GLN A 126 27.50 -0.23 -15.03
C GLN A 126 27.57 0.03 -16.56
N PRO A 127 28.45 -0.69 -17.30
CA PRO A 127 28.79 -0.30 -18.66
C PRO A 127 27.62 -0.41 -19.63
N SER A 128 27.67 0.39 -20.70
CA SER A 128 26.69 0.41 -21.80
C SER A 128 26.47 -0.93 -22.50
N THR A 129 27.29 -1.94 -22.20
CA THR A 129 27.21 -3.30 -22.78
C THR A 129 26.04 -4.12 -22.28
N TRP A 130 25.26 -3.66 -21.30
CA TRP A 130 24.06 -4.35 -20.84
C TRP A 130 23.03 -4.67 -21.90
N GLU A 131 23.06 -3.91 -22.99
CA GLU A 131 22.14 -4.04 -24.10
C GLU A 131 22.55 -5.15 -25.08
N THR A 132 23.73 -5.77 -24.92
CA THR A 132 24.21 -6.79 -25.87
C THR A 132 24.72 -8.07 -25.21
N ASP A 133 23.90 -9.13 -25.27
CA ASP A 133 24.37 -10.53 -25.21
C ASP A 133 25.46 -10.81 -26.27
N ALA A 134 25.54 -9.97 -27.31
CA ALA A 134 26.58 -9.99 -28.33
C ALA A 134 27.99 -9.74 -27.77
N SER A 135 28.16 -9.13 -26.59
CA SER A 135 29.49 -8.91 -25.99
C SER A 135 30.14 -10.21 -25.54
N LEU A 136 29.38 -11.12 -24.92
CA LEU A 136 29.87 -12.46 -24.55
C LEU A 136 30.08 -13.31 -25.81
N ALA A 137 29.15 -13.29 -26.75
CA ALA A 137 29.27 -14.02 -28.01
C ALA A 137 30.50 -13.57 -28.83
N ALA A 138 30.77 -12.26 -28.89
CA ALA A 138 31.94 -11.69 -29.54
C ALA A 138 33.24 -12.07 -28.81
N ALA A 139 33.26 -12.03 -27.47
CA ALA A 139 34.42 -12.44 -26.68
C ALA A 139 34.74 -13.93 -26.84
N VAL A 140 33.73 -14.78 -26.95
CA VAL A 140 33.89 -16.22 -27.25
C VAL A 140 34.42 -16.42 -28.67
N ALA A 141 33.92 -15.64 -29.64
CA ALA A 141 34.38 -15.71 -31.03
C ALA A 141 35.85 -15.32 -31.22
N THR A 142 36.36 -14.38 -30.41
CA THR A 142 37.78 -14.00 -30.42
C THR A 142 38.66 -14.88 -29.53
N MET A 143 38.07 -15.81 -28.78
CA MET A 143 38.74 -16.69 -27.81
C MET A 143 39.60 -15.92 -26.79
N ASP A 144 39.25 -14.67 -26.47
CA ASP A 144 39.96 -13.85 -25.48
C ASP A 144 39.45 -14.19 -24.05
N PRO A 145 40.24 -14.89 -23.21
CA PRO A 145 39.79 -15.31 -21.89
C PRO A 145 39.44 -14.15 -20.97
N LYS A 146 40.11 -13.01 -21.11
CA LYS A 146 39.86 -11.83 -20.28
C LYS A 146 38.55 -11.16 -20.68
N ALA A 147 38.30 -11.03 -21.98
CA ALA A 147 37.03 -10.51 -22.48
C ALA A 147 35.84 -11.39 -22.08
N ILE A 148 36.00 -12.72 -22.14
CA ILE A 148 34.98 -13.68 -21.69
C ILE A 148 34.68 -13.50 -20.20
N ALA A 149 35.71 -13.39 -19.35
CA ALA A 149 35.53 -13.21 -17.92
C ALA A 149 34.80 -11.90 -17.57
N VAL A 150 35.15 -10.79 -18.24
CA VAL A 150 34.47 -9.49 -18.04
C VAL A 150 33.01 -9.53 -18.49
N ALA A 151 32.72 -10.11 -19.65
CA ALA A 151 31.36 -10.22 -20.16
C ALA A 151 30.48 -11.12 -19.29
N THR A 152 31.03 -12.22 -18.78
CA THR A 152 30.33 -13.14 -17.86
C THR A 152 29.98 -12.44 -16.55
N LEU A 153 30.95 -11.76 -15.92
CA LEU A 153 30.72 -11.02 -14.68
C LEU A 153 29.65 -9.92 -14.85
N ALA A 154 29.67 -9.22 -15.99
CA ALA A 154 28.66 -8.21 -16.30
C ALA A 154 27.25 -8.82 -16.43
N ARG A 155 27.11 -9.96 -17.11
CA ARG A 155 25.86 -10.71 -17.22
C ARG A 155 25.35 -11.19 -15.85
N ASP A 156 26.23 -11.75 -15.03
CA ASP A 156 25.86 -12.25 -13.70
C ASP A 156 25.39 -11.12 -12.80
N ARG A 157 26.09 -9.98 -12.82
CA ARG A 157 25.69 -8.78 -12.07
C ARG A 157 24.36 -8.21 -12.54
N LYS A 158 24.14 -8.14 -13.86
CA LYS A 158 22.86 -7.74 -14.47
C LYS A 158 21.72 -8.64 -13.96
N SER A 159 21.93 -9.96 -14.04
CA SER A 159 20.94 -10.95 -13.59
C SER A 159 20.66 -10.83 -12.09
N ALA A 160 21.68 -10.56 -11.27
CA ALA A 160 21.53 -10.37 -9.83
C ALA A 160 20.75 -9.10 -9.46
N LEU A 161 20.95 -7.98 -10.19
CA LEU A 161 20.18 -6.76 -9.97
C LEU A 161 18.70 -6.95 -10.36
N ASN A 162 18.45 -7.61 -11.50
CA ASN A 162 17.09 -7.98 -11.91
C ASN A 162 16.42 -8.86 -10.85
N ALA A 163 17.07 -9.95 -10.43
CA ALA A 163 16.52 -10.85 -9.42
C ALA A 163 16.17 -10.14 -8.10
N LYS A 164 17.00 -9.18 -7.66
CA LYS A 164 16.72 -8.36 -6.47
C LYS A 164 15.48 -7.48 -6.66
N ALA A 165 15.37 -6.77 -7.78
CA ALA A 165 14.22 -5.91 -8.03
C ALA A 165 12.92 -6.73 -8.14
N GLN A 166 12.98 -7.88 -8.80
CA GLN A 166 11.85 -8.81 -8.96
C GLN A 166 11.37 -9.34 -7.60
N GLU A 167 12.31 -9.67 -6.71
CA GLU A 167 12.01 -10.11 -5.34
C GLU A 167 11.36 -9.00 -4.50
N VAL A 168 11.80 -7.75 -4.66
CA VAL A 168 11.17 -6.57 -4.03
C VAL A 168 9.72 -6.45 -4.51
N MET A 169 9.46 -6.59 -5.81
CA MET A 169 8.10 -6.50 -6.35
C MET A 169 7.22 -7.65 -5.84
N ARG A 170 7.73 -8.88 -5.81
CA ARG A 170 7.01 -10.04 -5.27
C ARG A 170 6.63 -9.84 -3.80
N THR A 171 7.56 -9.33 -2.99
CA THR A 171 7.31 -9.05 -1.57
C THR A 171 6.33 -7.91 -1.37
N THR A 172 6.42 -6.88 -2.21
CA THR A 172 5.49 -5.74 -2.23
C THR A 172 4.08 -6.19 -2.55
N ASP A 173 3.92 -7.02 -3.58
CA ASP A 173 2.63 -7.56 -4.02
C ASP A 173 1.95 -8.38 -2.91
N GLN A 174 2.71 -9.24 -2.24
CA GLN A 174 2.25 -9.99 -1.07
C GLN A 174 1.86 -9.05 0.10
N SER A 175 2.68 -8.05 0.38
CA SER A 175 2.43 -7.11 1.48
C SER A 175 1.16 -6.27 1.23
N VAL A 176 0.91 -5.84 -0.01
CA VAL A 176 -0.32 -5.12 -0.39
C VAL A 176 -1.54 -6.01 -0.22
N TYR A 177 -1.44 -7.28 -0.63
CA TYR A 177 -2.53 -8.26 -0.45
C TYR A 177 -2.95 -8.41 1.03
N GLU A 178 -1.99 -8.38 1.96
CA GLU A 178 -2.28 -8.50 3.40
C GLU A 178 -3.08 -7.31 3.98
N TYR A 179 -3.11 -6.17 3.29
CA TYR A 179 -3.95 -5.03 3.67
C TYR A 179 -5.37 -5.08 3.10
N LEU A 180 -5.62 -5.84 2.01
CA LEU A 180 -6.94 -5.91 1.37
C LEU A 180 -8.07 -6.38 2.30
N PRO A 181 -7.89 -7.36 3.21
CA PRO A 181 -8.94 -7.75 4.15
C PRO A 181 -9.30 -6.67 5.18
N ARG A 182 -8.53 -5.57 5.26
CA ARG A 182 -8.73 -4.46 6.21
C ARG A 182 -9.44 -3.26 5.58
N LEU A 183 -9.69 -3.30 4.27
CA LEU A 183 -10.51 -2.34 3.51
C LEU A 183 -11.94 -2.88 3.37
#